data_AF-A0A7S4CC59-F1
#
_entry.id   AF-A0A7S4CC59-F1
#
_cell.length_a   1.000
_cell.length_b   1.000
_cell.length_c   1.000
_cell.angle_alpha   90.00
_cell.angle_beta   90.00
_cell.angle_gamma   90.00
#
_symmetry.space_group_name_H-M   'P 1'
#
loop_
_entity.id
_entity.type
_entity.pdbx_description
1 polymer ?
#
loop_
_entity_poly.entity_id
_entity_poly.type
_entity_poly.pdbx_seq_one_letter_code
_entity_poly.pdbx_strand_id
1 'polypeptide(L)'
;TSSADSPQARATSATAWTDASFRGASSRKSADSPQAASDLHWDQTWPHHWRMQAQQCPLFTEYICLARDAGWEDIVAPEDLDLGPTDGLVIVDMENDFVPVDDLNPHGGAFACTEGNVIAPLVARLAEAFAAHGGVVAACRDYHPKDHCSFIP
;
A
#
# COMPACT_ATOMS: atom_id res chain seq x y z
N THR A 1 42.88 27.59 -35.99
CA THR A 1 43.73 26.54 -35.41
C THR A 1 43.65 26.62 -33.90
N SER A 2 42.80 25.80 -33.29
CA SER A 2 42.90 25.43 -31.87
C SER A 2 41.86 24.35 -31.59
N SER A 3 42.33 23.11 -31.72
CA SER A 3 41.70 21.91 -31.18
C SER A 3 41.66 22.01 -29.66
N ALA A 4 40.49 21.81 -29.05
CA ALA A 4 40.35 21.64 -27.61
C ALA A 4 39.63 20.31 -27.33
N ASP A 5 40.41 19.39 -26.80
CA ASP A 5 40.09 18.44 -25.74
C ASP A 5 38.86 17.52 -25.86
N SER A 6 39.17 16.29 -26.26
CA SER A 6 38.42 15.10 -25.85
C SER A 6 38.86 14.67 -24.45
N PRO A 7 37.94 14.46 -23.49
CA PRO A 7 38.21 13.65 -22.30
C PRO A 7 37.69 12.23 -22.47
N GLN A 8 38.59 11.31 -22.18
CA GLN A 8 38.47 9.86 -22.23
C GLN A 8 37.25 9.30 -21.47
N ALA A 9 36.59 8.33 -22.11
CA ALA A 9 35.63 7.44 -21.46
C ALA A 9 36.33 6.62 -20.37
N ARG A 10 35.94 6.81 -19.11
CA ARG A 10 36.24 5.89 -18.02
C ARG A 10 35.21 4.76 -18.05
N ALA A 11 35.63 3.59 -18.54
CA ALA A 11 34.93 2.35 -18.29
C ALA A 11 35.18 1.94 -16.82
N THR A 12 34.16 2.03 -15.98
CA THR A 12 34.17 1.39 -14.65
C THR A 12 33.38 0.09 -14.74
N SER A 13 34.10 -1.00 -14.50
CA SER A 13 33.63 -2.37 -14.46
C SER A 13 32.48 -2.54 -13.46
N ALA A 14 31.32 -2.99 -13.96
CA ALA A 14 30.27 -3.53 -13.13
C ALA A 14 30.70 -4.93 -12.67
N THR A 15 31.05 -5.03 -11.39
CA THR A 15 31.32 -6.30 -10.71
C THR A 15 30.03 -7.12 -10.70
N ALA A 16 30.07 -8.29 -11.32
CA ALA A 16 29.01 -9.28 -11.29
C ALA A 16 28.77 -9.76 -9.85
N TRP A 17 27.56 -9.54 -9.33
CA TRP A 17 27.04 -10.28 -8.19
C TRP A 17 26.26 -11.46 -8.73
N THR A 18 26.94 -12.60 -8.84
CA THR A 18 26.31 -13.90 -9.09
C THR A 18 26.01 -14.60 -7.78
N ASP A 19 24.75 -15.01 -7.67
CA ASP A 19 24.25 -16.17 -6.94
C ASP A 19 24.02 -16.04 -5.42
N ALA A 20 22.75 -15.83 -5.07
CA ALA A 20 22.13 -16.40 -3.90
C ALA A 20 20.74 -16.90 -4.30
N SER A 21 20.72 -18.11 -4.84
CA SER A 21 19.59 -19.05 -4.90
C SER A 21 18.38 -18.72 -3.99
N PHE A 22 17.44 -17.93 -4.51
CA PHE A 22 16.07 -17.85 -3.98
C PHE A 22 15.24 -18.94 -4.66
N ARG A 23 15.36 -20.18 -4.18
CA ARG A 23 14.45 -21.27 -4.58
C ARG A 23 13.14 -21.14 -3.79
N GLY A 24 12.30 -20.22 -4.25
CA GLY A 24 10.88 -20.17 -3.92
C GLY A 24 10.09 -20.27 -5.22
N ALA A 25 9.94 -21.49 -5.75
CA ALA A 25 9.02 -21.72 -6.85
C ALA A 25 7.59 -21.65 -6.30
N SER A 26 7.04 -20.44 -6.21
CA SER A 26 5.59 -20.25 -6.14
C SER A 26 5.12 -19.89 -7.54
N SER A 27 4.37 -20.81 -8.17
CA SER A 27 3.67 -20.51 -9.41
C SER A 27 2.74 -19.34 -9.16
N ARG A 28 3.03 -18.17 -9.74
CA ARG A 28 2.06 -17.07 -9.82
C ARG A 28 0.84 -17.60 -10.59
N LYS A 29 -0.21 -17.99 -9.86
CA LYS A 29 -1.54 -18.11 -10.44
C LYS A 29 -1.92 -16.70 -10.87
N SER A 30 -2.33 -16.54 -12.11
CA SER A 30 -2.81 -15.27 -12.65
C SER A 30 -3.92 -14.71 -11.76
N ALA A 31 -3.73 -13.50 -11.24
CA ALA A 31 -4.68 -12.81 -10.35
C ALA A 31 -6.01 -12.40 -11.05
N ASP A 32 -6.15 -12.68 -12.36
CA ASP A 32 -7.29 -12.23 -13.17
C ASP A 32 -8.53 -13.14 -13.11
N SER A 33 -8.59 -14.11 -12.19
CA SER A 33 -9.74 -15.02 -12.10
C SER A 33 -10.60 -14.75 -10.86
N PRO A 34 -11.87 -14.32 -11.02
CA PRO A 34 -12.80 -14.11 -9.90
C PRO A 34 -13.11 -15.38 -9.08
N GLN A 35 -12.74 -16.56 -9.60
CA GLN A 35 -12.83 -17.83 -8.88
C GLN A 35 -11.73 -18.03 -7.81
N ALA A 36 -10.59 -17.33 -7.88
CA ALA A 36 -9.52 -17.51 -6.88
C ALA A 36 -9.89 -16.91 -5.52
N ALA A 37 -10.73 -15.87 -5.50
CA ALA A 37 -11.21 -15.23 -4.28
C ALA A 37 -12.22 -16.09 -3.50
N SER A 38 -12.91 -17.05 -4.16
CA SER A 38 -13.93 -17.88 -3.49
C SER A 38 -13.37 -19.03 -2.66
N ASP A 39 -12.07 -19.35 -2.79
CA ASP A 39 -11.39 -20.41 -2.04
C ASP A 39 -10.65 -19.88 -0.79
N LEU A 40 -10.68 -18.56 -0.54
CA LEU A 40 -10.19 -17.97 0.70
C LEU A 40 -11.10 -18.42 1.85
N HIS A 41 -10.60 -19.38 2.64
CA HIS A 41 -11.31 -19.98 3.76
C HIS A 41 -11.54 -18.91 4.85
N TRP A 42 -12.68 -18.23 4.76
CA TRP A 42 -13.17 -17.35 5.81
C TRP A 42 -13.24 -18.13 7.14
N ASP A 43 -12.80 -17.50 8.21
CA ASP A 43 -12.96 -18.03 9.56
C ASP A 43 -13.88 -17.10 10.35
N GLN A 44 -14.79 -17.68 11.15
CA GLN A 44 -15.73 -16.92 11.99
C GLN A 44 -15.06 -16.13 13.10
N THR A 45 -13.74 -16.20 13.21
CA THR A 45 -12.92 -15.42 14.14
C THR A 45 -12.67 -13.98 13.67
N TRP A 46 -12.92 -13.65 12.40
CA TRP A 46 -12.67 -12.30 11.87
C TRP A 46 -13.70 -11.29 12.38
N PRO A 47 -13.34 -10.02 12.67
CA PRO A 47 -14.32 -9.01 13.05
C PRO A 47 -15.40 -8.82 11.97
N HIS A 48 -16.65 -8.59 12.38
CA HIS A 48 -17.81 -8.63 11.47
C HIS A 48 -17.70 -7.62 10.32
N HIS A 49 -17.18 -6.42 10.56
CA HIS A 49 -17.04 -5.41 9.50
C HIS A 49 -15.97 -5.77 8.46
N TRP A 50 -14.92 -6.52 8.84
CA TRP A 50 -13.92 -7.04 7.89
C TRP A 50 -14.59 -7.99 6.91
N ARG A 51 -15.48 -8.85 7.40
CA ARG A 51 -16.25 -9.77 6.54
C ARG A 51 -17.18 -9.03 5.58
N MET A 52 -17.82 -7.95 6.04
CA MET A 52 -18.70 -7.14 5.20
C MET A 52 -17.93 -6.37 4.12
N GLN A 53 -16.76 -5.82 4.47
CA GLN A 53 -15.89 -5.10 3.54
C GLN A 53 -15.19 -6.05 2.56
N ALA A 54 -14.83 -7.26 2.99
CA ALA A 54 -14.21 -8.28 2.16
C ALA A 54 -15.05 -8.67 0.93
N GLN A 55 -16.38 -8.65 1.06
CA GLN A 55 -17.28 -8.92 -0.05
C GLN A 55 -17.28 -7.82 -1.12
N GLN A 56 -16.85 -6.61 -0.76
CA GLN A 56 -16.78 -5.47 -1.66
C GLN A 56 -15.34 -5.18 -2.11
N CYS A 57 -14.34 -5.74 -1.42
CA CYS A 57 -12.91 -5.48 -1.60
C CYS A 57 -12.12 -6.79 -1.66
N PRO A 58 -12.18 -7.54 -2.79
CA PRO A 58 -11.44 -8.79 -2.94
C PRO A 58 -9.91 -8.62 -2.82
N LEU A 59 -9.34 -7.50 -3.27
CA LEU A 59 -7.89 -7.26 -3.16
C LEU A 59 -7.47 -6.96 -1.72
N PHE A 60 -8.26 -6.15 -1.00
CA PHE A 60 -8.05 -5.96 0.43
C PHE A 60 -8.12 -7.29 1.19
N THR A 61 -9.05 -8.15 0.81
CA THR A 61 -9.20 -9.48 1.42
C THR A 61 -7.96 -10.34 1.21
N GLU A 62 -7.48 -10.43 -0.04
CA GLU A 62 -6.25 -11.15 -0.36
C GLU A 62 -5.06 -10.59 0.42
N TYR A 63 -4.93 -9.27 0.51
CA TYR A 63 -3.87 -8.61 1.26
C TYR A 63 -3.85 -9.03 2.73
N ILE A 64 -5.00 -9.06 3.43
CA ILE A 64 -5.04 -9.45 4.84
C ILE A 64 -4.67 -10.93 5.02
N CYS A 65 -5.11 -11.80 4.12
CA CYS A 65 -4.70 -13.21 4.16
C CYS A 65 -3.18 -13.35 3.98
N LEU A 66 -2.59 -12.64 3.02
CA LEU A 66 -1.13 -12.63 2.83
C LEU A 66 -0.39 -12.05 4.04
N ALA A 67 -0.90 -10.98 4.65
CA ALA A 67 -0.29 -10.39 5.84
C ALA A 67 -0.31 -11.36 7.02
N ARG A 68 -1.42 -12.07 7.23
CA ARG A 68 -1.53 -13.11 8.26
C ARG A 68 -0.59 -14.28 7.99
N ASP A 69 -0.52 -14.76 6.74
CA ASP A 69 0.41 -15.83 6.34
C ASP A 69 1.89 -15.41 6.50
N ALA A 70 2.16 -14.11 6.38
CA ALA A 70 3.47 -13.51 6.66
C ALA A 70 3.74 -13.31 8.17
N GLY A 71 2.82 -13.71 9.05
CA GLY A 71 2.98 -13.61 10.51
C GLY A 71 2.62 -12.24 11.09
N TRP A 72 1.75 -11.47 10.44
CA TRP A 72 1.20 -10.26 11.03
C TRP A 72 0.09 -10.67 12.01
N GLU A 73 0.49 -10.77 13.29
CA GLU A 73 -0.39 -11.27 14.36
C GLU A 73 -1.37 -10.20 14.87
N ASP A 74 -1.00 -8.91 14.77
CA ASP A 74 -1.76 -7.78 15.33
C ASP A 74 -2.52 -6.98 14.25
N ILE A 75 -3.30 -7.69 13.44
CA ILE A 75 -4.26 -7.06 12.53
C ILE A 75 -5.57 -6.86 13.30
N VAL A 76 -5.73 -5.65 13.85
CA VAL A 76 -6.85 -5.31 14.74
C VAL A 76 -7.91 -4.45 14.06
N ALA A 77 -9.15 -4.66 14.47
CA ALA A 77 -10.25 -3.79 14.08
C ALA A 77 -10.20 -2.44 14.83
N PRO A 78 -10.70 -1.36 14.22
CA PRO A 78 -10.84 -0.07 14.87
C PRO A 78 -11.60 -0.10 16.20
N GLU A 79 -12.67 -0.90 16.31
CA GLU A 79 -13.45 -1.04 17.55
C GLU A 79 -12.75 -1.81 18.67
N ASP A 80 -11.69 -2.54 18.34
CA ASP A 80 -10.91 -3.32 19.31
C ASP A 80 -9.68 -2.53 19.82
N LEU A 81 -9.50 -1.28 19.36
CA LEU A 81 -8.41 -0.40 19.80
C LEU A 81 -8.74 0.26 21.14
N ASP A 82 -7.93 0.00 22.16
CA ASP A 82 -7.89 0.79 23.40
C ASP A 82 -6.95 1.98 23.20
N LEU A 83 -7.50 3.12 22.79
CA LEU A 83 -6.72 4.31 22.41
C LEU A 83 -6.42 5.20 23.61
N GLY A 84 -5.16 5.61 23.73
CA GLY A 84 -4.68 6.55 24.72
C GLY A 84 -3.80 7.67 24.14
N PRO A 85 -3.40 8.63 24.98
CA PRO A 85 -2.61 9.79 24.58
C PRO A 85 -1.17 9.46 24.17
N THR A 86 -0.72 8.23 24.40
CA THR A 86 0.61 7.75 24.00
C THR A 86 0.62 7.07 22.64
N ASP A 87 -0.55 6.87 22.03
CA ASP A 87 -0.68 6.19 20.74
C ASP A 87 -0.56 7.16 19.57
N GLY A 88 -0.10 6.63 18.44
CA GLY A 88 0.09 7.39 17.21
C GLY A 88 -0.50 6.66 16.01
N LEU A 89 -1.26 7.37 15.19
CA LEU A 89 -1.73 6.93 13.88
C LEU A 89 -0.83 7.52 12.80
N VAL A 90 -0.27 6.64 11.96
CA VAL A 90 0.44 7.04 10.74
C VAL A 90 -0.44 6.72 9.53
N ILE A 91 -0.83 7.76 8.80
CA ILE A 91 -1.60 7.65 7.56
C ILE A 91 -0.62 7.75 6.41
N VAL A 92 -0.51 6.67 5.64
CA VAL A 92 0.44 6.59 4.53
C VAL A 92 -0.26 6.92 3.22
N ASP A 93 0.20 8.00 2.58
CA ASP A 93 -0.06 8.38 1.19
C ASP A 93 -1.53 8.28 0.76
N MET A 94 -2.45 8.69 1.64
CA MET A 94 -3.87 8.83 1.31
C MET A 94 -4.13 10.12 0.55
N GLU A 95 -3.53 10.22 -0.63
CA GLU A 95 -3.62 11.36 -1.54
C GLU A 95 -4.58 11.06 -2.69
N ASN A 96 -5.15 12.12 -3.29
CA ASN A 96 -6.11 12.00 -4.40
C ASN A 96 -5.57 11.15 -5.55
N ASP A 97 -4.27 11.23 -5.85
CA ASP A 97 -3.64 10.48 -6.93
C ASP A 97 -3.71 8.97 -6.72
N PHE A 98 -3.68 8.50 -5.46
CA PHE A 98 -3.73 7.09 -5.10
C PHE A 98 -5.15 6.58 -4.84
N VAL A 99 -6.15 7.46 -4.81
CA VAL A 99 -7.56 7.08 -4.66
C VAL A 99 -8.25 7.13 -6.04
N PRO A 100 -9.06 6.13 -6.42
CA PRO A 100 -9.81 6.15 -7.68
C PRO A 100 -10.66 7.41 -7.84
N VAL A 101 -10.94 7.76 -9.10
CA VAL A 101 -11.90 8.82 -9.42
C VAL A 101 -13.31 8.36 -9.07
N ASP A 102 -14.02 9.15 -8.27
CA ASP A 102 -15.43 9.00 -7.97
C ASP A 102 -16.08 10.35 -7.65
N ASP A 103 -17.34 10.34 -7.17
CA ASP A 103 -18.09 11.55 -6.84
C ASP A 103 -17.43 12.39 -5.73
N LEU A 104 -16.64 11.77 -4.85
CA LEU A 104 -15.94 12.43 -3.75
C LEU A 104 -14.50 12.81 -4.11
N ASN A 105 -13.92 12.16 -5.12
CA ASN A 105 -12.56 12.40 -5.62
C ASN A 105 -12.51 12.66 -7.14
N PRO A 106 -13.09 13.76 -7.65
CA PRO A 106 -13.22 14.01 -9.09
C PRO A 106 -11.90 14.33 -9.81
N HIS A 107 -10.82 14.58 -9.06
CA HIS A 107 -9.50 14.95 -9.58
C HIS A 107 -8.42 13.92 -9.27
N GLY A 108 -8.80 12.73 -8.80
CA GLY A 108 -7.84 11.72 -8.37
C GLY A 108 -7.39 10.74 -9.45
N GLY A 109 -6.76 9.68 -8.96
CA GLY A 109 -6.50 8.45 -9.70
C GLY A 109 -5.37 8.50 -10.73
N ALA A 110 -4.48 9.49 -10.67
CA ALA A 110 -3.27 9.51 -11.48
C ALA A 110 -2.41 8.25 -11.29
N PHE A 111 -2.45 7.65 -10.09
CA PHE A 111 -1.83 6.37 -9.75
C PHE A 111 -2.74 5.57 -8.79
N ALA A 112 -4.03 5.44 -9.16
CA ALA A 112 -5.05 4.88 -8.28
C ALA A 112 -4.72 3.47 -7.78
N CYS A 113 -4.80 3.26 -6.47
CA CYS A 113 -4.92 1.94 -5.87
C CYS A 113 -6.37 1.44 -6.04
N THR A 114 -6.53 0.26 -6.63
CA THR A 114 -7.85 -0.37 -6.74
C THR A 114 -8.45 -0.57 -5.35
N GLU A 115 -9.75 -0.31 -5.18
CA GLU A 115 -10.48 -0.33 -3.89
C GLU A 115 -10.07 0.78 -2.89
N GLY A 116 -9.15 1.68 -3.24
CA GLY A 116 -8.66 2.74 -2.33
C GLY A 116 -9.75 3.71 -1.86
N ASN A 117 -10.82 3.91 -2.64
CA ASN A 117 -11.95 4.73 -2.23
C ASN A 117 -12.82 4.08 -1.14
N VAL A 118 -12.78 2.76 -1.00
CA VAL A 118 -13.52 2.04 0.04
C VAL A 118 -12.87 2.20 1.42
N ILE A 119 -11.53 2.32 1.47
CA ILE A 119 -10.78 2.47 2.73
C ILE A 119 -10.69 3.92 3.20
N ALA A 120 -10.77 4.91 2.30
CA ALA A 120 -10.61 6.33 2.66
C ALA A 120 -11.56 6.80 3.79
N PRO A 121 -12.87 6.44 3.81
CA PRO A 121 -13.74 6.77 4.94
C PRO A 121 -13.33 6.12 6.26
N LEU A 122 -12.76 4.91 6.22
CA LEU A 122 -12.27 4.24 7.43
C LEU A 122 -11.03 4.95 7.99
N VAL A 123 -10.10 5.35 7.12
CA VAL A 123 -8.91 6.13 7.52
C VAL A 123 -9.32 7.45 8.19
N ALA A 124 -10.30 8.14 7.63
CA ALA A 124 -10.84 9.37 8.23
C ALA A 124 -11.41 9.12 9.64
N ARG A 125 -12.20 8.05 9.82
CA ARG A 125 -12.75 7.67 11.14
C ARG A 125 -11.65 7.31 12.15
N LEU A 126 -10.58 6.65 11.72
CA LEU A 126 -9.44 6.35 12.59
C LEU A 126 -8.73 7.64 13.02
N ALA A 127 -8.52 8.59 12.10
CA ALA A 127 -7.92 9.88 12.42
C ALA A 127 -8.75 10.64 13.47
N GLU A 128 -10.07 10.67 13.31
CA GLU A 128 -10.99 11.26 14.28
C GLU A 128 -10.92 10.55 15.64
N ALA A 129 -10.88 9.22 15.66
CA ALA A 129 -10.80 8.44 16.89
C ALA A 129 -9.50 8.72 17.67
N PHE A 130 -8.34 8.70 16.99
CA PHE A 130 -7.05 9.02 17.62
C PHE A 130 -7.03 10.45 18.17
N ALA A 131 -7.49 11.42 17.39
CA ALA A 131 -7.57 12.81 17.82
C ALA A 131 -8.48 12.98 19.06
N ALA A 132 -9.62 12.29 19.11
CA ALA A 132 -10.56 12.35 20.23
C ALA A 132 -9.99 11.77 21.54
N HIS A 133 -9.07 10.81 21.46
CA HIS A 133 -8.43 10.18 22.63
C HIS A 133 -7.09 10.83 23.01
N GLY A 134 -6.74 11.95 22.38
CA GLY A 134 -5.49 12.68 22.65
C GLY A 134 -4.25 12.03 22.03
N GLY A 135 -4.42 11.05 21.15
CA GLY A 135 -3.34 10.44 20.37
C GLY A 135 -2.82 11.37 19.27
N VAL A 136 -1.66 11.01 18.72
CA VAL A 136 -1.03 11.75 17.62
C VAL A 136 -1.52 11.21 16.28
N VAL A 137 -1.85 12.10 15.34
CA VAL A 137 -2.13 11.72 13.95
C VAL A 137 -1.06 12.36 13.06
N ALA A 138 -0.33 11.53 12.33
CA ALA A 138 0.67 11.95 11.35
C ALA A 138 0.27 11.42 9.97
N ALA A 139 0.06 12.32 9.00
CA ALA A 139 -0.19 11.95 7.62
C ALA A 139 1.05 12.26 6.77
N CYS A 140 1.57 11.28 6.04
CA CYS A 140 2.61 11.51 5.06
C CYS A 140 2.02 11.70 3.66
N ARG A 141 2.87 12.18 2.76
CA ARG A 141 2.52 12.49 1.39
C ARG A 141 3.72 12.35 0.47
N ASP A 142 3.48 11.92 -0.76
CA ASP A 142 4.45 11.87 -1.84
C ASP A 142 4.57 13.24 -2.50
N TYR A 143 5.48 14.08 -1.98
CA TYR A 143 5.67 15.45 -2.45
C TYR A 143 6.74 15.59 -3.54
N HIS A 144 6.43 15.07 -4.72
CA HIS A 144 7.36 15.01 -5.85
C HIS A 144 7.51 16.35 -6.61
N PRO A 145 8.74 16.74 -7.01
CA PRO A 145 8.92 17.77 -8.04
C PRO A 145 8.46 17.22 -9.41
N LYS A 146 8.15 18.12 -10.36
CA LYS A 146 7.64 17.75 -11.69
C LYS A 146 8.57 16.82 -12.47
N ASP A 147 9.87 16.93 -12.24
CA ASP A 147 10.94 16.18 -12.88
C ASP A 147 11.53 15.10 -11.96
N HIS A 148 10.73 14.56 -11.03
CA HIS A 148 11.17 13.52 -10.13
C HIS A 148 11.64 12.26 -10.87
N CYS A 149 12.71 11.63 -10.38
CA CYS A 149 13.35 10.51 -11.06
C CYS A 149 12.47 9.25 -11.16
N SER A 150 11.48 9.08 -10.27
CA SER A 150 10.52 7.96 -10.34
C SER A 150 9.53 8.08 -11.50
N PHE A 151 9.45 9.23 -12.19
CA PHE A 151 8.61 9.43 -13.36
C PHE A 151 9.34 9.12 -14.69
N ILE A 152 10.64 8.78 -14.64
CA ILE A 152 11.44 8.46 -15.82
C ILE A 152 11.07 7.05 -16.31
N PRO A 153 10.75 6.85 -17.62
CA PRO A 153 10.35 5.55 -18.18
C PRO A 153 11.41 4.45 -18.12
#